data_AF-A0A915LQF4-F1
#
_entry.id   AF-A0A915LQF4-F1
#
_cell.length_a   1.000
_cell.length_b   1.000
_cell.length_c   1.000
_cell.angle_alpha   90.00
_cell.angle_beta   90.00
_cell.angle_gamma   90.00
#
_symmetry.space_group_name_H-M   'P 1'
#
loop_
_entity.id
_entity.type
_entity.pdbx_description
1 polymer ?
#
loop_
_entity_poly.entity_id
_entity_poly.type
_entity_poly.pdbx_seq_one_letter_code
_entity_poly.pdbx_strand_id
1 'polypeptide(L)'
;MFQGLQELYSLDLQGNRLEQVENKAFANLPALRHLDISYNLLQTLPMDTFEGTFEPTSDDRRVIYACENPWLCDSKLEWFRQMLRDNLDIDIDKPGCVAACGPSPNNCPPEGTPLRALDFCPSQEGTVEPMPLVGTALSLVGWIILVTIMTVLIISICLMALIRYGMSHRRKKIKDAEIEDEQRIMSSASAAASAYHGSTLPRNIYHPSSTVYGSPAGIDLDLPPAHNLEERHHHYFV
;
A
#
# COMPACT_ATOMS: atom_id res chain seq x y z
N MET A 1 6.70 -10.44 -55.63
CA MET A 1 5.57 -11.28 -56.11
C MET A 1 4.39 -10.47 -56.67
N PHE A 2 4.03 -9.29 -56.14
CA PHE A 2 2.87 -8.49 -56.61
C PHE A 2 3.23 -7.19 -57.34
N GLN A 3 4.39 -7.15 -58.00
CA GLN A 3 4.86 -5.93 -58.69
C GLN A 3 3.87 -5.47 -59.77
N GLY A 4 3.57 -4.16 -59.78
CA GLY A 4 2.68 -3.54 -60.77
C GLY A 4 1.20 -3.52 -60.40
N LEU A 5 0.79 -4.19 -59.31
CA LEU A 5 -0.60 -4.17 -58.84
C LEU A 5 -0.88 -2.94 -57.96
N GLN A 6 -0.70 -1.74 -58.50
CA GLN A 6 -0.78 -0.49 -57.74
C GLN A 6 -2.16 -0.22 -57.15
N GLU A 7 -3.22 -0.75 -57.77
CA GLU A 7 -4.62 -0.63 -57.35
C GLU A 7 -5.09 -1.80 -56.47
N LEU A 8 -4.20 -2.72 -56.07
CA LEU A 8 -4.59 -3.85 -55.23
C LEU A 8 -4.99 -3.36 -53.84
N TYR A 9 -6.29 -3.37 -53.56
CA TYR A 9 -6.85 -2.89 -52.29
C TYR A 9 -6.94 -3.97 -51.21
N SER A 10 -7.30 -5.19 -51.60
CA SER A 10 -7.53 -6.32 -50.68
C SER A 10 -6.83 -7.57 -51.19
N LEU A 11 -6.17 -8.29 -50.28
CA LEU A 11 -5.51 -9.55 -50.55
C LEU A 11 -5.86 -10.56 -49.44
N ASP A 12 -6.51 -11.65 -49.83
CA ASP A 12 -6.87 -12.75 -48.93
C ASP A 12 -5.98 -13.97 -49.22
N LEU A 13 -5.17 -14.34 -48.24
CA LEU A 13 -4.30 -15.52 -48.21
C LEU A 13 -4.60 -16.40 -47.00
N GLN A 14 -5.76 -16.24 -46.36
CA GLN A 14 -6.11 -16.97 -45.16
C GLN A 14 -6.21 -18.48 -45.41
N GLY A 15 -5.93 -19.30 -44.39
CA GLY A 15 -6.17 -20.74 -44.44
C GLY A 15 -5.27 -21.50 -45.42
N ASN A 16 -4.10 -20.93 -45.75
CA ASN A 16 -3.09 -21.58 -46.58
C ASN A 16 -2.03 -22.27 -45.69
N ARG A 17 -0.93 -22.73 -46.30
CA ARG A 17 0.21 -23.35 -45.62
C ARG A 17 1.47 -22.50 -45.78
N LEU A 18 1.34 -21.19 -45.70
CA LEU A 18 2.47 -20.28 -45.84
C LEU A 18 3.36 -20.41 -44.61
N GLU A 19 4.60 -20.87 -44.81
CA GLU A 19 5.61 -20.98 -43.75
C GLU A 19 6.55 -19.77 -43.72
N GLN A 20 6.74 -19.14 -44.87
CA GLN A 20 7.63 -18.01 -45.04
C GLN A 20 7.04 -17.00 -46.03
N VAL A 21 7.38 -15.74 -45.82
CA VAL A 21 7.11 -14.64 -46.75
C VAL A 21 8.45 -14.18 -47.29
N GLU A 22 8.55 -14.05 -48.62
CA GLU A 22 9.76 -13.51 -49.25
C GLU A 22 9.97 -12.03 -48.88
N ASN A 23 11.21 -11.58 -48.87
CA ASN A 23 11.54 -10.17 -48.73
C ASN A 23 10.75 -9.34 -49.74
N LYS A 24 10.19 -8.21 -49.30
CA LYS A 24 9.40 -7.31 -50.15
C LYS A 24 8.19 -7.97 -50.82
N ALA A 25 7.67 -9.08 -50.28
CA ALA A 25 6.54 -9.79 -50.90
C ALA A 25 5.35 -8.87 -51.16
N PHE A 26 5.02 -7.98 -50.21
CA PHE A 26 3.92 -7.02 -50.28
C PHE A 26 4.41 -5.57 -50.42
N ALA A 27 5.64 -5.34 -50.89
CA ALA A 27 6.17 -3.99 -51.05
C ALA A 27 5.59 -3.28 -52.28
N ASN A 28 5.59 -1.94 -52.23
CA ASN A 28 5.14 -1.04 -53.30
C ASN A 28 3.67 -1.28 -53.76
N LEU A 29 2.78 -1.55 -52.81
CA LEU A 29 1.33 -1.67 -53.03
C LEU A 29 0.59 -0.51 -52.33
N PRO A 30 0.62 0.71 -52.89
CA PRO A 30 0.16 1.91 -52.19
C PRO A 30 -1.35 1.90 -51.86
N ALA A 31 -2.16 1.20 -52.64
CA ALA A 31 -3.60 1.05 -52.42
C ALA A 31 -3.98 -0.06 -51.43
N LEU A 32 -3.05 -0.93 -51.01
CA LEU A 32 -3.38 -2.08 -50.17
C LEU A 32 -3.83 -1.61 -48.77
N ARG A 33 -5.03 -2.03 -48.36
CA ARG A 33 -5.63 -1.71 -47.06
C ARG A 33 -6.07 -2.95 -46.29
N HIS A 34 -6.35 -4.05 -46.97
CA HIS A 34 -6.80 -5.27 -46.35
C HIS A 34 -5.88 -6.43 -46.73
N LEU A 35 -5.21 -7.01 -45.73
CA LEU A 35 -4.42 -8.22 -45.88
C LEU A 35 -4.90 -9.25 -44.87
N ASP A 36 -5.36 -10.41 -45.34
CA ASP A 36 -5.64 -11.56 -44.48
C ASP A 36 -4.59 -12.64 -44.72
N ILE A 37 -3.71 -12.86 -43.72
CA ILE A 37 -2.73 -13.95 -43.68
C ILE A 37 -3.00 -14.90 -42.51
N SER A 38 -4.20 -14.84 -41.93
CA SER A 38 -4.58 -15.68 -40.79
C SER A 38 -4.63 -17.16 -41.14
N TYR A 39 -4.55 -18.03 -40.13
CA TYR A 39 -4.59 -19.50 -40.31
C TYR A 39 -3.52 -20.01 -41.28
N ASN A 40 -2.28 -19.60 -41.06
CA ASN A 40 -1.10 -20.05 -41.82
C ASN A 40 -0.04 -20.60 -40.85
N LEU A 41 1.18 -20.82 -41.32
CA LEU A 41 2.30 -21.39 -40.55
C LEU A 41 3.45 -20.37 -40.40
N LEU A 42 3.13 -19.08 -40.48
CA LEU A 42 4.14 -18.02 -40.42
C LEU A 42 4.69 -17.86 -39.01
N GLN A 43 6.00 -17.93 -38.89
CA GLN A 43 6.70 -17.68 -37.63
C GLN A 43 7.25 -16.25 -37.55
N THR A 44 7.54 -15.63 -38.69
CA THR A 44 8.13 -14.29 -38.75
C THR A 44 7.80 -13.60 -40.07
N LEU A 45 8.10 -12.31 -40.17
CA LEU A 45 8.02 -11.53 -41.40
C LEU A 45 9.34 -10.77 -41.61
N PRO A 46 9.92 -10.77 -42.82
CA PRO A 46 11.06 -9.92 -43.14
C PRO A 46 10.76 -8.43 -42.93
N MET A 47 11.76 -7.65 -42.49
CA MET A 47 11.60 -6.22 -42.18
C MET A 47 11.09 -5.38 -43.35
N ASP A 48 11.40 -5.78 -44.58
CA ASP A 48 11.03 -5.08 -45.81
C ASP A 48 9.70 -5.58 -46.43
N THR A 49 8.96 -6.44 -45.71
CA THR A 49 7.71 -7.03 -46.19
C THR A 49 6.69 -5.99 -46.66
N PHE A 50 6.55 -4.88 -45.92
CA PHE A 50 5.58 -3.80 -46.17
C PHE A 50 6.24 -2.50 -46.65
N GLU A 51 7.45 -2.55 -47.22
CA GLU A 51 8.13 -1.35 -47.72
C GLU A 51 7.25 -0.58 -48.73
N GLY A 52 6.97 0.71 -48.45
CA GLY A 52 6.12 1.54 -49.31
C GLY A 52 4.66 1.06 -49.41
N THR A 53 4.18 0.34 -48.40
CA THR A 53 2.83 -0.26 -48.32
C THR A 53 2.30 -0.06 -46.90
N PHE A 54 0.96 -0.01 -46.74
CA PHE A 54 0.34 0.32 -45.45
C PHE A 54 0.84 1.65 -44.86
N GLU A 55 1.24 2.62 -45.69
CA GLU A 55 1.57 3.97 -45.22
C GLU A 55 0.31 4.69 -44.68
N PRO A 56 0.43 5.56 -43.66
CA PRO A 56 -0.73 6.28 -43.12
C PRO A 56 -1.35 7.18 -44.18
N THR A 57 -2.65 7.02 -44.44
CA THR A 57 -3.43 7.91 -45.31
C THR A 57 -4.59 8.51 -44.54
N SER A 58 -4.98 9.74 -44.88
CA SER A 58 -6.20 10.33 -44.37
C SER A 58 -7.39 9.48 -44.83
N ASP A 59 -8.11 8.89 -43.88
CA ASP A 59 -9.48 8.38 -44.01
C ASP A 59 -9.72 6.89 -44.36
N ASP A 60 -8.71 6.02 -44.36
CA ASP A 60 -8.92 4.58 -44.59
C ASP A 60 -8.43 3.69 -43.44
N ARG A 61 -9.31 2.78 -43.01
CA ARG A 61 -9.00 1.73 -42.03
C ARG A 61 -8.03 0.71 -42.64
N ARG A 62 -6.92 0.46 -41.96
CA ARG A 62 -5.91 -0.52 -42.36
C ARG A 62 -6.10 -1.82 -41.59
N VAL A 63 -6.04 -2.96 -42.26
CA VAL A 63 -6.31 -4.29 -41.67
C VAL A 63 -5.24 -5.27 -42.11
N ILE A 64 -4.63 -5.96 -41.14
CA ILE A 64 -3.67 -7.04 -41.34
C ILE A 64 -4.08 -8.21 -40.44
N TYR A 65 -5.03 -9.04 -40.87
CA TYR A 65 -5.42 -10.20 -40.06
C TYR A 65 -4.30 -11.24 -40.05
N ALA A 66 -3.78 -11.51 -38.86
CA ALA A 66 -2.58 -12.33 -38.67
C ALA A 66 -2.73 -13.42 -37.61
N CYS A 67 -3.93 -13.61 -37.06
CA CYS A 67 -4.15 -14.61 -36.01
C CYS A 67 -3.94 -16.05 -36.52
N GLU A 68 -3.83 -17.02 -35.59
CA GLU A 68 -3.64 -18.43 -35.93
C GLU A 68 -2.41 -18.67 -36.83
N ASN A 69 -1.30 -18.09 -36.41
CA ASN A 69 0.03 -18.31 -36.96
C ASN A 69 0.99 -18.51 -35.78
N PRO A 70 1.99 -19.40 -35.88
CA PRO A 70 2.95 -19.70 -34.82
C PRO A 70 4.02 -18.59 -34.68
N TRP A 71 3.61 -17.36 -34.41
CA TRP A 71 4.49 -16.19 -34.39
C TRP A 71 5.62 -16.34 -33.35
N LEU A 72 6.86 -16.36 -33.82
CA LEU A 72 8.04 -16.32 -32.98
C LEU A 72 8.37 -14.87 -32.65
N CYS A 73 7.96 -14.42 -31.47
CA CYS A 73 8.21 -13.06 -30.98
C CYS A 73 9.64 -12.90 -30.46
N ASP A 74 10.61 -13.00 -31.38
CA ASP A 74 12.02 -12.72 -31.14
C ASP A 74 12.41 -11.33 -31.70
N SER A 75 13.71 -11.04 -31.69
CA SER A 75 14.25 -9.79 -32.25
C SER A 75 14.01 -9.62 -33.76
N LYS A 76 13.71 -10.69 -34.50
CA LYS A 76 13.41 -10.61 -35.94
C LYS A 76 11.98 -10.16 -36.20
N LEU A 77 11.04 -10.51 -35.33
CA LEU A 77 9.65 -10.07 -35.45
C LEU A 77 9.38 -8.72 -34.76
N GLU A 78 10.34 -8.21 -33.98
CA GLU A 78 10.16 -7.01 -33.17
C GLU A 78 9.82 -5.76 -34.00
N TRP A 79 10.35 -5.62 -35.22
CA TRP A 79 9.99 -4.51 -36.10
C TRP A 79 8.48 -4.49 -36.41
N PHE A 80 7.87 -5.66 -36.60
CA PHE A 80 6.45 -5.79 -36.93
C PHE A 80 5.61 -5.48 -35.69
N ARG A 81 6.01 -6.00 -34.53
CA ARG A 81 5.38 -5.68 -33.24
C ARG A 81 5.43 -4.17 -32.96
N GLN A 82 6.57 -3.54 -33.24
CA GLN A 82 6.75 -2.09 -33.13
C GLN A 82 5.87 -1.32 -34.10
N MET A 83 5.83 -1.73 -35.37
CA MET A 83 4.95 -1.14 -36.39
C MET A 83 3.49 -1.16 -35.94
N LEU A 84 3.02 -2.25 -35.32
CA LEU A 84 1.65 -2.35 -34.81
C LEU A 84 1.38 -1.46 -33.59
N ARG A 85 2.40 -1.23 -32.74
CA ARG A 85 2.30 -0.30 -31.61
C ARG A 85 2.27 1.15 -32.08
N ASP A 86 3.04 1.49 -33.10
CA ASP A 86 3.11 2.84 -33.67
C ASP A 86 1.88 3.16 -34.55
N ASN A 87 1.24 2.14 -35.12
CA ASN A 87 0.05 2.26 -35.96
C ASN A 87 -1.17 1.60 -35.30
N LEU A 88 -1.78 2.33 -34.36
CA LEU A 88 -2.94 1.85 -33.59
C LEU A 88 -4.22 1.67 -34.43
N ASP A 89 -4.28 2.29 -35.60
CA ASP A 89 -5.37 2.18 -36.57
C ASP A 89 -5.30 0.91 -37.43
N ILE A 90 -4.20 0.14 -37.36
CA ILE A 90 -4.10 -1.16 -38.03
C ILE A 90 -4.80 -2.22 -37.17
N ASP A 91 -5.87 -2.81 -37.69
CA ASP A 91 -6.48 -3.97 -37.04
C ASP A 91 -5.73 -5.25 -37.38
N ILE A 92 -5.10 -5.85 -36.37
CA ILE A 92 -4.35 -7.10 -36.49
C ILE A 92 -5.23 -8.32 -36.15
N ASP A 93 -6.22 -8.11 -35.29
CA ASP A 93 -7.07 -9.17 -34.74
C ASP A 93 -8.34 -9.32 -35.56
N LYS A 94 -8.69 -10.56 -35.87
CA LYS A 94 -9.95 -10.92 -36.50
C LYS A 94 -11.00 -11.11 -35.41
N PRO A 95 -12.30 -10.82 -35.63
CA PRO A 95 -13.33 -11.04 -34.61
C PRO A 95 -13.30 -12.47 -34.06
N GLY A 96 -13.06 -12.61 -32.75
CA GLY A 96 -12.94 -13.91 -32.07
C GLY A 96 -11.57 -14.59 -32.18
N CYS A 97 -10.55 -13.90 -32.71
CA CYS A 97 -9.23 -14.48 -32.98
C CYS A 97 -8.12 -13.44 -32.77
N VAL A 98 -7.28 -13.65 -31.76
CA VAL A 98 -6.20 -12.73 -31.39
C VAL A 98 -4.89 -13.18 -32.03
N ALA A 99 -4.19 -12.27 -32.69
CA ALA A 99 -2.84 -12.51 -33.18
C ALA A 99 -1.87 -12.43 -31.99
N ALA A 100 -1.25 -13.56 -31.66
CA ALA A 100 -0.45 -13.71 -30.46
C ALA A 100 0.85 -14.48 -30.74
N CYS A 101 1.82 -14.29 -29.85
CA CYS A 101 3.08 -15.02 -29.83
C CYS A 101 2.83 -16.50 -29.57
N GLY A 102 3.47 -17.35 -30.37
CA GLY A 102 3.59 -18.78 -30.13
C GLY A 102 4.63 -19.11 -29.05
N PRO A 103 4.91 -20.40 -28.85
CA PRO A 103 5.91 -20.86 -27.89
C PRO A 103 7.32 -20.39 -28.27
N SER A 104 8.04 -19.82 -27.30
CA SER A 104 9.42 -19.32 -27.43
C SER A 104 10.38 -20.19 -26.63
N PRO A 105 11.63 -20.45 -27.08
CA PRO A 105 12.61 -21.27 -26.37
C PRO A 105 12.90 -20.82 -24.94
N ASN A 106 12.84 -19.50 -24.69
CA ASN A 106 13.10 -18.91 -23.37
C ASN A 106 11.80 -18.67 -22.57
N ASN A 107 10.66 -19.14 -23.09
CA ASN A 107 9.32 -18.89 -22.54
C ASN A 107 9.01 -17.39 -22.33
N CYS A 108 9.71 -16.52 -23.07
CA CYS A 108 9.45 -15.10 -23.16
C CYS A 108 9.42 -14.63 -24.62
N PRO A 109 8.42 -13.81 -25.01
CA PRO A 109 7.20 -13.54 -24.25
C PRO A 109 6.38 -14.82 -24.00
N PRO A 110 5.52 -14.87 -22.96
CA PRO A 110 4.65 -16.02 -22.73
C PRO A 110 3.79 -16.32 -23.96
N GLU A 111 3.54 -17.60 -24.23
CA GLU A 111 2.62 -18.01 -25.29
C GLU A 111 1.25 -17.35 -25.09
N GLY A 112 0.65 -16.86 -26.17
CA GLY A 112 -0.61 -16.11 -26.14
C GLY A 112 -0.45 -14.61 -25.89
N THR A 113 0.77 -14.10 -25.71
CA THR A 113 1.02 -12.65 -25.64
C THR A 113 0.60 -11.98 -26.96
N PRO A 114 -0.32 -10.99 -26.96
CA PRO A 114 -0.74 -10.34 -28.21
C PRO A 114 0.42 -9.70 -28.98
N LEU A 115 0.36 -9.71 -30.31
CA LEU A 115 1.43 -9.14 -31.14
C LEU A 115 1.66 -7.64 -30.92
N ARG A 116 0.62 -6.92 -30.50
CA ARG A 116 0.69 -5.50 -30.17
C ARG A 116 1.14 -5.23 -28.73
N ALA A 117 1.09 -6.22 -27.84
CA ALA A 117 1.45 -6.03 -26.43
C ALA A 117 2.96 -5.80 -26.27
N LEU A 118 3.38 -5.24 -25.13
CA LEU A 118 4.78 -5.22 -24.72
C LEU A 118 5.17 -6.58 -24.13
N ASP A 119 6.44 -6.94 -24.25
CA ASP A 119 6.96 -8.17 -23.68
C ASP A 119 7.14 -8.03 -22.17
N PHE A 120 6.46 -8.90 -21.42
CA PHE A 120 6.66 -9.05 -19.99
C PHE A 120 7.32 -10.40 -19.74
N CYS A 121 8.66 -10.41 -19.68
CA CYS A 121 9.40 -11.59 -19.28
C CYS A 121 9.42 -11.69 -17.75
N PRO A 122 8.85 -12.75 -17.15
CA PRO A 122 9.24 -13.10 -15.79
C PRO A 122 10.73 -13.43 -15.83
N SER A 123 11.55 -12.71 -15.04
CA SER A 123 12.96 -13.05 -14.88
C SER A 123 13.06 -14.50 -14.42
N GLN A 124 13.81 -15.34 -15.15
CA GLN A 124 14.16 -16.69 -14.72
C GLN A 124 14.98 -16.59 -13.42
N GLU A 125 14.31 -16.59 -12.28
CA GLU A 125 14.87 -17.11 -11.06
C GLU A 125 14.48 -18.59 -11.03
N GLY A 126 15.32 -19.42 -11.64
CA GLY A 126 15.19 -20.86 -11.55
C GLY A 126 15.16 -21.28 -10.08
N THR A 127 14.15 -22.05 -9.70
CA THR A 127 14.03 -22.75 -8.42
C THR A 127 14.01 -21.88 -7.14
N VAL A 128 12.94 -21.12 -6.91
CA VAL A 128 12.41 -20.98 -5.55
C VAL A 128 10.88 -21.04 -5.64
N GLU A 129 10.27 -21.82 -4.75
CA GLU A 129 8.83 -21.78 -4.46
C GLU A 129 8.30 -20.33 -4.44
N PRO A 130 7.00 -20.08 -4.68
CA PRO A 130 6.45 -18.73 -4.57
C PRO A 130 6.71 -18.16 -3.18
N MET A 131 7.78 -17.38 -3.03
CA MET A 131 7.99 -16.55 -1.87
C MET A 131 6.92 -15.45 -1.92
N PRO A 132 6.10 -15.28 -0.87
CA PRO A 132 5.06 -14.26 -0.85
C PRO A 132 5.69 -12.88 -0.65
N LEU A 133 6.26 -12.30 -1.70
CA LEU A 133 6.94 -11.00 -1.65
C LEU A 133 6.00 -9.82 -1.93
N VAL A 134 4.89 -9.76 -1.19
CA VAL A 134 4.20 -8.49 -0.85
C VAL A 134 3.80 -8.47 0.63
N GLY A 135 4.00 -9.57 1.39
CA GLY A 135 3.59 -9.65 2.80
C GLY A 135 4.68 -9.26 3.81
N THR A 136 5.96 -9.33 3.45
CA THR A 136 7.05 -9.28 4.44
C THR A 136 7.43 -7.87 4.88
N ALA A 137 7.49 -6.90 3.94
CA ALA A 137 7.86 -5.52 4.25
C ALA A 137 6.80 -4.81 5.11
N LEU A 138 5.52 -5.00 4.80
CA LEU A 138 4.40 -4.46 5.62
C LEU A 138 4.31 -5.15 6.98
N SER A 139 4.61 -6.45 7.03
CA SER A 139 4.64 -7.21 8.28
C SER A 139 5.73 -6.71 9.21
N LEU A 140 6.98 -6.56 8.75
CA LEU A 140 8.09 -6.09 9.59
C LEU A 140 7.83 -4.72 10.24
N VAL A 141 7.30 -3.77 9.46
CA VAL A 141 6.90 -2.46 9.99
C VAL A 141 5.81 -2.60 11.05
N GLY A 142 4.82 -3.47 10.82
CA GLY A 142 3.80 -3.81 11.82
C GLY A 142 4.36 -4.40 13.11
N TRP A 143 5.30 -5.35 13.02
CA TRP A 143 5.95 -5.95 14.18
C TRP A 143 6.76 -4.93 14.99
N ILE A 144 7.51 -4.05 14.31
CA ILE A 144 8.25 -2.98 14.98
C ILE A 144 7.29 -2.07 15.74
N ILE A 145 6.17 -1.66 15.12
CA ILE A 145 5.16 -0.82 15.77
C ILE A 145 4.53 -1.53 16.98
N LEU A 146 4.22 -2.82 16.89
CA LEU A 146 3.65 -3.56 18.03
C LEU A 146 4.63 -3.66 19.20
N VAL A 147 5.91 -3.92 18.93
CA VAL A 147 6.95 -4.01 19.96
C VAL A 147 7.15 -2.64 20.64
N THR A 148 7.18 -1.54 19.88
CA THR A 148 7.31 -0.21 20.46
C THR A 148 6.10 0.16 21.33
N ILE A 149 4.88 -0.15 20.90
CA ILE A 149 3.67 0.09 21.70
C ILE A 149 3.72 -0.73 23.01
N MET A 150 4.05 -2.02 22.93
CA MET A 150 4.08 -2.90 24.11
C MET A 150 5.13 -2.45 25.13
N THR A 151 6.32 -2.06 24.67
CA THR A 151 7.39 -1.55 25.55
C THR A 151 6.99 -0.24 26.24
N VAL A 152 6.38 0.70 25.52
CA VAL A 152 5.88 1.96 26.11
C VAL A 152 4.79 1.69 27.15
N LEU A 153 3.86 0.77 26.87
CA LEU A 153 2.82 0.38 27.82
C LEU A 153 3.40 -0.24 29.09
N ILE A 154 4.36 -1.16 28.95
CA ILE A 154 5.05 -1.78 30.09
C ILE A 154 5.77 -0.74 30.93
N ILE A 155 6.53 0.18 30.30
CA ILE A 155 7.22 1.26 31.00
C ILE A 155 6.21 2.14 31.76
N SER A 156 5.11 2.53 31.12
CA SER A 156 4.05 3.31 31.75
C SER A 156 3.44 2.61 32.97
N ILE A 157 3.10 1.32 32.85
CA ILE A 157 2.56 0.52 33.96
C ILE A 157 3.56 0.41 35.10
N CYS A 158 4.84 0.17 34.80
CA CYS A 158 5.91 0.11 35.79
C CYS A 158 6.09 1.45 36.52
N LEU A 159 6.10 2.57 35.80
CA LEU A 159 6.20 3.90 36.40
C LEU A 159 4.99 4.19 37.30
N MET A 160 3.78 3.87 36.86
CA MET A 160 2.56 4.03 37.66
C MET A 160 2.60 3.17 38.93
N ALA A 161 3.08 1.92 38.83
CA ALA A 161 3.25 1.04 39.98
C ALA A 161 4.32 1.58 40.95
N LEU A 162 5.44 2.09 40.45
CA LEU A 162 6.50 2.69 41.27
C LEU A 162 6.03 3.97 41.97
N ILE A 163 5.26 4.83 41.30
CA ILE A 163 4.66 6.02 41.91
C ILE A 163 3.67 5.61 43.01
N ARG A 164 2.77 4.67 42.74
CA ARG A 164 1.82 4.13 43.74
C ARG A 164 2.54 3.51 44.92
N TYR A 165 3.56 2.70 44.67
CA TYR A 165 4.38 2.06 45.69
C TYR A 165 5.14 3.10 46.52
N GLY A 166 5.78 4.08 45.87
CA GLY A 166 6.50 5.17 46.53
C GLY A 166 5.58 6.06 47.38
N MET A 167 4.40 6.40 46.88
CA MET A 167 3.36 7.12 47.63
C MET A 167 2.88 6.30 48.84
N SER A 168 2.63 5.01 48.67
CA SER A 168 2.22 4.09 49.76
C SER A 168 3.31 3.96 50.82
N HIS A 169 4.56 3.82 50.40
CA HIS A 169 5.71 3.71 51.29
C HIS A 169 5.97 5.02 52.06
N ARG A 170 5.84 6.18 51.39
CA ARG A 170 5.90 7.49 52.07
C ARG A 170 4.79 7.62 53.11
N ARG A 171 3.56 7.20 52.80
CA ARG A 171 2.44 7.20 53.76
C ARG A 171 2.70 6.29 54.97
N LYS A 172 3.29 5.10 54.77
CA LYS A 172 3.68 4.21 55.87
C LYS A 172 4.72 4.89 56.78
N LYS A 173 5.79 5.43 56.20
CA LYS A 173 6.82 6.16 56.97
C LYS A 173 6.26 7.35 57.77
N ILE A 174 5.33 8.11 57.20
CA ILE A 174 4.71 9.24 57.90
C ILE A 174 3.86 8.73 59.08
N LYS A 175 3.10 7.65 58.90
CA LYS A 175 2.33 7.03 60.00
C LYS A 175 3.22 6.44 61.09
N ASP A 176 4.31 5.79 60.70
CA ASP A 176 5.26 5.22 61.66
C ASP A 176 5.92 6.34 62.50
N ALA A 177 6.23 7.48 61.88
CA ALA A 177 6.75 8.67 62.57
C ALA A 177 5.72 9.34 63.49
N GLU A 178 4.46 9.42 63.08
CA GLU A 178 3.36 9.96 63.91
C GLU A 178 3.12 9.09 65.15
N ILE A 179 3.16 7.75 65.01
CA ILE A 179 3.05 6.81 66.13
C ILE A 179 4.22 6.98 67.12
N GLU A 180 5.44 7.17 66.62
CA GLU A 180 6.63 7.39 67.45
C GLU A 180 6.54 8.72 68.24
N ASP A 181 6.06 9.79 67.61
CA ASP A 181 5.82 11.07 68.26
C ASP A 181 4.67 11.00 69.29
N GLU A 182 3.56 10.30 68.99
CA GLU A 182 2.49 10.06 69.97
C GLU A 182 3.00 9.28 71.19
N GLN A 183 3.83 8.26 71.00
CA GLN A 183 4.47 7.53 72.10
C GLN A 183 5.41 8.43 72.93
N ARG A 184 6.11 9.36 72.28
CA ARG A 184 6.97 10.35 72.93
C ARG A 184 6.19 11.38 73.74
N ILE A 185 5.03 11.83 73.24
CA ILE A 185 4.13 12.73 73.96
C ILE A 185 3.49 11.99 75.16
N MET A 186 3.04 10.74 74.99
CA MET A 186 2.48 9.94 76.09
C MET A 186 3.51 9.67 77.21
N SER A 187 4.76 9.39 76.87
CA SER A 187 5.83 9.20 77.84
C SER A 187 6.22 10.50 78.57
N SER A 188 6.27 11.64 77.89
CA SER A 188 6.51 12.94 78.54
C SER A 188 5.32 13.42 79.40
N ALA A 189 4.08 13.12 79.01
CA ALA A 189 2.89 13.39 79.83
C ALA A 189 2.86 12.57 81.13
N SER A 190 3.29 11.29 81.08
CA SER A 190 3.44 10.47 82.29
C SER A 190 4.55 10.96 83.24
N ALA A 191 5.61 11.56 82.70
CA ALA A 191 6.68 12.19 83.49
C ALA A 191 6.22 13.52 84.14
N ALA A 192 5.44 14.34 83.43
CA ALA A 192 4.88 15.59 83.96
C ALA A 192 3.80 15.35 85.03
N ALA A 193 3.01 14.28 84.92
CA ALA A 193 2.03 13.88 85.94
C ALA A 193 2.67 13.46 87.29
N SER A 194 3.97 13.13 87.29
CA SER A 194 4.72 12.76 88.50
C SER A 194 5.41 13.95 89.20
N ALA A 195 5.34 15.17 88.64
CA ALA A 195 6.10 16.33 89.12
C ALA A 195 5.27 17.43 89.81
N TYR A 196 3.96 17.27 89.96
CA TYR A 196 3.12 18.24 90.70
C TYR A 196 2.24 17.55 91.74
N HIS A 197 2.86 17.22 92.87
CA HIS A 197 2.17 16.98 94.13
C HIS A 197 2.75 17.91 95.21
N GLY A 198 1.96 18.89 95.64
CA GLY A 198 2.14 19.56 96.92
C GLY A 198 2.47 21.06 96.89
N SER A 199 1.44 21.91 96.92
CA SER A 199 1.34 23.01 97.90
C SER A 199 0.01 23.76 97.79
N THR A 200 -0.45 24.23 98.95
CA THR A 200 -1.83 24.62 99.32
C THR A 200 -2.15 26.12 99.18
N LEU A 201 -3.41 26.40 98.79
CA LEU A 201 -4.31 27.55 99.11
C LEU A 201 -4.11 28.94 98.44
N PRO A 202 -5.16 29.80 98.33
CA PRO A 202 -6.61 29.57 98.36
C PRO A 202 -7.44 30.17 97.18
N ARG A 203 -8.65 29.62 97.07
CA ARG A 203 -9.90 30.03 96.41
C ARG A 203 -10.07 31.53 96.05
N ASN A 204 -10.46 31.82 94.80
CA ASN A 204 -11.57 32.74 94.53
C ASN A 204 -12.27 32.47 93.18
N ILE A 205 -13.55 32.86 93.15
CA ILE A 205 -14.65 32.47 92.26
C ILE A 205 -14.67 33.36 90.98
N TYR A 206 -15.00 32.82 89.79
CA TYR A 206 -16.08 33.30 88.88
C TYR A 206 -16.18 32.53 87.54
N HIS A 207 -17.39 32.58 86.96
CA HIS A 207 -18.05 31.77 85.93
C HIS A 207 -17.61 31.98 84.45
N PRO A 208 -18.11 31.16 83.49
CA PRO A 208 -17.49 30.82 82.19
C PRO A 208 -18.07 31.59 81.00
N SER A 209 -17.49 31.41 79.80
CA SER A 209 -18.24 31.44 78.54
C SER A 209 -17.52 30.69 77.40
N SER A 210 -18.34 29.88 76.73
CA SER A 210 -18.14 28.97 75.60
C SER A 210 -18.05 29.71 74.26
N THR A 211 -17.48 29.07 73.22
CA THR A 211 -18.04 28.84 71.84
C THR A 211 -16.88 28.43 70.89
N VAL A 212 -16.85 27.25 70.25
CA VAL A 212 -17.68 26.63 69.18
C VAL A 212 -17.10 26.88 67.76
N TYR A 213 -16.66 25.77 67.15
CA TYR A 213 -16.69 25.31 65.74
C TYR A 213 -16.45 26.26 64.55
N GLY A 214 -15.70 25.73 63.55
CA GLY A 214 -15.83 26.15 62.15
C GLY A 214 -14.91 25.42 61.16
N SER A 215 -15.50 24.59 60.30
CA SER A 215 -15.02 24.14 58.98
C SER A 215 -16.25 24.09 58.05
N PRO A 216 -16.13 23.89 56.74
CA PRO A 216 -15.28 24.53 55.72
C PRO A 216 -16.16 25.01 54.52
N ALA A 217 -15.58 25.51 53.43
CA ALA A 217 -16.32 25.68 52.16
C ALA A 217 -15.41 25.42 50.94
N GLY A 218 -15.92 24.62 49.99
CA GLY A 218 -15.35 24.38 48.66
C GLY A 218 -16.14 25.11 47.57
N ILE A 219 -15.53 25.25 46.39
CA ILE A 219 -16.08 25.77 45.11
C ILE A 219 -15.27 25.04 44.02
N ASP A 220 -15.81 24.04 43.32
CA ASP A 220 -16.69 24.02 42.13
C ASP A 220 -16.06 24.62 40.85
N LEU A 221 -15.95 23.79 39.80
CA LEU A 221 -15.28 24.06 38.52
C LEU A 221 -16.31 23.99 37.39
N ASP A 222 -16.53 25.11 36.71
CA ASP A 222 -17.37 25.19 35.51
C ASP A 222 -16.49 25.19 34.25
N LEU A 223 -16.74 24.27 33.31
CA LEU A 223 -16.11 24.22 31.98
C LEU A 223 -17.19 24.20 30.89
N PRO A 224 -17.07 24.96 29.79
CA PRO A 224 -18.07 25.01 28.73
C PRO A 224 -17.94 23.88 27.68
N PRO A 225 -18.98 23.62 26.87
CA PRO A 225 -19.12 22.41 26.06
C PRO A 225 -18.52 22.52 24.65
N ALA A 226 -18.17 21.36 24.09
CA ALA A 226 -17.58 21.18 22.77
C ALA A 226 -18.56 21.39 21.60
N HIS A 227 -18.04 21.85 20.47
CA HIS A 227 -18.77 22.06 19.21
C HIS A 227 -18.28 21.04 18.16
N ASN A 228 -19.20 20.28 17.58
CA ASN A 228 -18.97 19.42 16.40
C ASN A 228 -19.80 19.99 15.26
N LEU A 229 -19.22 20.11 14.05
CA LEU A 229 -19.98 20.19 12.81
C LEU A 229 -19.18 19.55 11.66
N GLU A 230 -19.82 18.54 11.09
CA GLU A 230 -19.55 17.88 9.82
C GLU A 230 -19.63 18.86 8.63
N GLU A 231 -19.11 18.42 7.47
CA GLU A 231 -19.51 18.81 6.11
C GLU A 231 -18.80 20.01 5.41
N ARG A 232 -17.92 19.69 4.43
CA ARG A 232 -18.20 19.96 3.00
C ARG A 232 -17.16 19.41 2.03
N HIS A 233 -17.66 18.58 1.13
CA HIS A 233 -17.03 18.07 -0.08
C HIS A 233 -17.09 19.09 -1.26
N HIS A 234 -16.14 18.90 -2.18
CA HIS A 234 -16.15 19.16 -3.64
C HIS A 234 -16.50 20.54 -4.21
N HIS A 235 -15.54 21.13 -4.94
CA HIS A 235 -15.78 21.89 -6.18
C HIS A 235 -14.59 21.74 -7.15
N TYR A 236 -14.82 21.10 -8.29
CA TYR A 236 -14.03 21.18 -9.53
C TYR A 236 -14.99 21.59 -10.66
N PHE A 237 -14.41 22.09 -11.77
CA PHE A 237 -14.99 22.65 -13.01
C PHE A 237 -15.13 24.18 -13.05
N VAL A 238 -14.19 24.85 -13.75
CA VAL A 238 -14.38 25.42 -15.11
C VAL A 238 -13.06 25.29 -15.87
#